data_AF-A0A672J362-F1
#
_entry.id   AF-A0A672J362-F1
#
_cell.length_a   1.000
_cell.length_b   1.000
_cell.length_c   1.000
_cell.angle_alpha   90.00
_cell.angle_beta   90.00
_cell.angle_gamma   90.00
#
_symmetry.space_group_name_H-M   'P 1'
#
loop_
_entity.id
_entity.type
_entity.pdbx_description
1 polymer ?
#
loop_
_entity_poly.entity_id
_entity_poly.type
_entity_poly.pdbx_seq_one_letter_code
_entity_poly.pdbx_strand_id
1 'polypeptide(L)'
;MAGVNVPLVAMHHAYVVTERIEGIQNMPNVRDHDASVYLRLQGDALSVGGYEPNPIFWDDVSDKFAFSLFDLDWDVFMTHIEGAINRVPVLEQTGIKSTVCGPESFTADHKPLMGEAPEVRGFFLGCGFNSAGMMLGGGCGRELAHWVIHGRPERDMYGYDIRRFHNSLTGNQRWIRERSHESYAKNYSVVFPFDEPLASRNMRKDPFHQVLTEQGCVFQERHGWERPGWFNKDGPAPLKDYDYYGCYDVKKNENYKYNELLGKEYTFDFPPHHDVIKAECLSCRHGVAVFDMSYFGKFYLTGPDAKKAADWLFTADVNKKPGSTVYTCMLNKRGGAEADLTVSRLEPGSSNLPLAPESNGDAYYLAIGGGVAEHNWNHIRTVLQDQGFRCQLTDHSEDMGMISIQGPKSREVLQEVLDTDLSNEAFPFSSHKVVKAAGHQVRAMRLSFVGELGWELHIPRDACLPVYNAVMAAGAKHGIINSGYRAIDSLSIEKGYRHWHADLRPDDTPLEAGLAFTCKLKSSIPFQGRETLEKQKEEGLKRRIVCFTIDEKVPMFGLEAIFRNGVPVGHLRRSDYGFFIDKTIGYGFIRNPIGGWTEVLLCW
;
A
#
# COMPACT_ATOMS: atom_id res chain seq x y z
N MET A 1 -3.20 28.67 4.11
CA MET A 1 -3.11 29.17 5.50
C MET A 1 -1.88 28.64 6.23
N ALA A 2 -1.65 27.32 6.33
CA ALA A 2 -0.53 26.74 7.09
C ALA A 2 0.59 26.11 6.25
N GLY A 3 0.54 26.20 4.92
CA GLY A 3 1.49 25.51 4.03
C GLY A 3 1.29 23.99 3.97
N VAL A 4 0.10 23.51 4.36
CA VAL A 4 -0.30 22.09 4.30
C VAL A 4 -1.08 21.83 3.01
N ASN A 5 -0.70 20.79 2.28
CA ASN A 5 -1.45 20.34 1.11
C ASN A 5 -2.52 19.32 1.53
N VAL A 6 -3.76 19.55 1.10
CA VAL A 6 -4.90 18.68 1.43
C VAL A 6 -5.51 18.17 0.11
N PRO A 7 -5.31 16.89 -0.25
CA PRO A 7 -5.74 16.34 -1.54
C PRO A 7 -7.25 16.05 -1.56
N LEU A 8 -8.05 17.11 -1.71
CA LEU A 8 -9.50 17.02 -1.89
C LEU A 8 -9.98 17.99 -2.96
N VAL A 9 -11.15 17.71 -3.53
CA VAL A 9 -11.88 18.56 -4.48
C VAL A 9 -13.31 18.72 -4.02
N ALA A 10 -13.94 19.83 -4.40
CA ALA A 10 -15.37 20.01 -4.21
C ALA A 10 -16.12 19.58 -5.46
N MET A 11 -17.17 18.78 -5.28
CA MET A 11 -18.12 18.43 -6.34
C MET A 11 -19.53 18.68 -5.84
N HIS A 12 -20.44 18.97 -6.77
CA HIS A 12 -21.87 18.95 -6.46
C HIS A 12 -22.29 17.51 -6.16
N HIS A 13 -23.11 17.33 -5.14
CA HIS A 13 -23.78 16.07 -4.87
C HIS A 13 -25.24 16.35 -4.53
N ALA A 14 -26.13 15.53 -5.06
CA ALA A 14 -27.55 15.83 -5.04
C ALA A 14 -28.44 14.65 -4.65
N TYR A 15 -29.58 14.99 -4.06
CA TYR A 15 -30.71 14.10 -3.88
C TYR A 15 -32.02 14.87 -3.99
N VAL A 16 -33.08 14.16 -4.36
CA VAL A 16 -34.46 14.65 -4.35
C VAL A 16 -35.20 14.07 -3.17
N VAL A 17 -36.17 14.80 -2.64
CA VAL A 17 -37.09 14.32 -1.62
C VAL A 17 -38.46 14.21 -2.24
N THR A 18 -39.05 13.02 -2.16
CA THR A 18 -40.37 12.75 -2.72
C THR A 18 -41.47 13.42 -1.91
N GLU A 19 -42.66 13.49 -2.50
CA GLU A 19 -43.90 13.62 -1.73
C GLU A 19 -44.17 12.36 -0.90
N ARG A 20 -45.27 12.39 -0.14
CA ARG A 20 -45.69 11.28 0.73
C ARG A 20 -45.94 10.01 -0.10
N ILE A 21 -45.36 8.91 0.34
CA ILE A 21 -45.61 7.57 -0.18
C ILE A 21 -46.37 6.79 0.90
N GLU A 22 -47.58 6.33 0.58
CA GLU A 22 -48.39 5.57 1.53
C GLU A 22 -47.75 4.22 1.86
N GLY A 23 -47.63 3.89 3.16
CA GLY A 23 -47.10 2.61 3.63
C GLY A 23 -45.57 2.51 3.67
N ILE A 24 -44.83 3.55 3.31
CA ILE A 24 -43.36 3.53 3.35
C ILE A 24 -42.78 3.65 4.78
N GLN A 25 -43.61 4.07 5.75
CA GLN A 25 -43.17 4.24 7.13
C GLN A 25 -42.65 2.90 7.68
N ASN A 26 -41.45 2.91 8.27
CA ASN A 26 -40.72 1.76 8.82
C ASN A 26 -40.01 0.85 7.80
N MET A 27 -39.90 1.24 6.52
CA MET A 27 -39.05 0.54 5.57
C MET A 27 -37.56 0.80 5.83
N PRO A 28 -36.66 -0.14 5.49
CA PRO A 28 -35.22 0.07 5.62
C PRO A 28 -34.73 1.08 4.58
N ASN A 29 -33.58 1.71 4.87
CA ASN A 29 -32.83 2.41 3.83
C ASN A 29 -32.27 1.38 2.84
N VAL A 30 -32.24 1.75 1.56
CA VAL A 30 -31.78 0.89 0.47
C VAL A 30 -30.60 1.53 -0.23
N ARG A 31 -29.64 0.72 -0.66
CA ARG A 31 -28.63 1.08 -1.65
C ARG A 31 -28.69 0.05 -2.75
N ASP A 32 -28.88 0.51 -3.97
CA ASP A 32 -28.81 -0.30 -5.17
C ASP A 32 -27.50 0.03 -5.87
N HIS A 33 -26.53 -0.87 -5.73
CA HIS A 33 -25.20 -0.68 -6.29
C HIS A 33 -25.19 -0.74 -7.82
N ASP A 34 -26.03 -1.59 -8.41
CA ASP A 34 -26.10 -1.78 -9.87
C ASP A 34 -26.66 -0.54 -10.55
N ALA A 35 -27.65 0.10 -9.92
CA ALA A 35 -28.27 1.34 -10.39
C ALA A 35 -27.54 2.61 -9.90
N SER A 36 -26.49 2.49 -9.09
CA SER A 36 -25.78 3.61 -8.46
C SER A 36 -26.66 4.57 -7.61
N VAL A 37 -27.71 4.06 -6.96
CA VAL A 37 -28.66 4.87 -6.18
C VAL A 37 -28.78 4.46 -4.72
N TYR A 38 -29.06 5.43 -3.86
CA TYR A 38 -29.50 5.23 -2.49
C TYR A 38 -30.90 5.81 -2.27
N LEU A 39 -31.67 5.12 -1.45
CA LEU A 39 -33.00 5.53 -1.02
C LEU A 39 -33.04 5.54 0.50
N ARG A 40 -33.22 6.73 1.07
CA ARG A 40 -33.27 6.92 2.52
C ARG A 40 -34.67 7.32 2.94
N LEU A 41 -35.19 6.66 3.98
CA LEU A 41 -36.47 7.03 4.56
C LEU A 41 -36.38 8.37 5.29
N GLN A 42 -37.34 9.25 5.01
CA GLN A 42 -37.51 10.54 5.68
C GLN A 42 -38.98 10.72 6.08
N GLY A 43 -39.36 10.09 7.19
CA GLY A 43 -40.75 10.08 7.66
C GLY A 43 -41.63 9.25 6.75
N ASP A 44 -42.47 9.92 5.97
CA ASP A 44 -43.36 9.33 4.95
C ASP A 44 -42.91 9.61 3.51
N ALA A 45 -41.71 10.16 3.33
CA ALA A 45 -41.07 10.41 2.04
C ALA A 45 -39.75 9.63 1.89
N LEU A 46 -39.21 9.61 0.67
CA LEU A 46 -37.88 9.09 0.37
C LEU A 46 -36.94 10.21 -0.08
N SER A 47 -35.72 10.21 0.44
CA SER A 47 -34.60 10.90 -0.19
C SER A 47 -33.96 9.94 -1.19
N VAL A 48 -33.93 10.32 -2.47
CA VAL A 48 -33.37 9.53 -3.58
C VAL A 48 -32.17 10.29 -4.14
N GLY A 49 -30.99 9.69 -4.12
CA GLY A 49 -29.78 10.26 -4.69
C GLY A 49 -28.84 9.17 -5.19
N GLY A 50 -27.76 9.55 -5.85
CA GLY A 50 -26.83 8.61 -6.46
C GLY A 50 -25.50 9.26 -6.78
N TYR A 51 -24.59 8.48 -7.39
CA TYR A 51 -23.27 8.95 -7.81
C TYR A 51 -23.18 8.85 -9.32
N GLU A 52 -23.33 9.99 -9.99
CA GLU A 52 -23.26 10.12 -11.45
C GLU A 52 -21.82 9.92 -11.97
N PRO A 53 -21.66 9.48 -13.24
CA PRO A 53 -20.35 9.38 -13.86
C PRO A 53 -19.75 10.74 -14.24
N ASN A 54 -20.53 11.83 -14.20
CA ASN A 54 -20.13 13.19 -14.62
C ASN A 54 -20.46 14.26 -13.55
N PRO A 55 -19.98 14.13 -12.30
CA PRO A 55 -20.24 15.13 -11.27
C PRO A 55 -19.78 16.53 -11.70
N ILE A 56 -20.49 17.56 -11.27
CA ILE A 56 -20.09 18.95 -11.52
C ILE A 56 -19.00 19.32 -10.52
N PHE A 57 -17.80 19.65 -11.01
CA PHE A 57 -16.73 20.18 -10.18
C PHE A 57 -17.01 21.61 -9.77
N TRP A 58 -16.73 21.93 -8.50
CA TRP A 58 -16.77 23.30 -8.00
C TRP A 58 -15.34 23.81 -7.79
N ASP A 59 -14.79 24.41 -8.85
CA ASP A 59 -13.37 24.79 -8.90
C ASP A 59 -13.07 26.04 -8.05
N ASP A 60 -13.98 27.04 -8.06
CA ASP A 60 -13.84 28.29 -7.32
C ASP A 60 -14.79 28.36 -6.12
N VAL A 61 -14.33 27.82 -4.99
CA VAL A 61 -15.07 27.81 -3.72
C VAL A 61 -15.10 29.22 -3.12
N SER A 62 -16.28 29.84 -3.08
CA SER A 62 -16.47 31.16 -2.47
C SER A 62 -16.45 31.09 -0.93
N ASP A 63 -15.67 31.96 -0.31
CA ASP A 63 -15.64 32.18 1.15
C ASP A 63 -16.95 32.71 1.73
N LYS A 64 -17.89 33.14 0.88
CA LYS A 64 -19.23 33.63 1.25
C LYS A 64 -20.32 32.57 1.16
N PHE A 65 -20.02 31.38 0.65
CA PHE A 65 -21.01 30.32 0.51
C PHE A 65 -21.28 29.66 1.87
N ALA A 66 -22.45 29.94 2.46
CA ALA A 66 -22.86 29.38 3.74
C ALA A 66 -24.39 29.21 3.77
N PHE A 67 -24.88 28.14 4.40
CA PHE A 67 -26.31 27.82 4.50
C PHE A 67 -27.07 27.91 3.16
N SER A 68 -26.38 27.56 2.07
CA SER A 68 -26.85 27.72 0.69
C SER A 68 -26.78 26.38 -0.04
N LEU A 69 -27.61 26.22 -1.06
CA LEU A 69 -27.63 25.09 -1.98
C LEU A 69 -27.51 25.61 -3.41
N PHE A 70 -27.09 24.74 -4.32
CA PHE A 70 -27.13 24.99 -5.75
C PHE A 70 -28.51 24.60 -6.31
N ASP A 71 -28.85 25.19 -7.46
CA ASP A 71 -29.95 24.67 -8.26
C ASP A 71 -29.59 23.27 -8.77
N LEU A 72 -30.57 22.37 -8.79
CA LEU A 72 -30.37 21.00 -9.26
C LEU A 72 -30.24 20.99 -10.79
N ASP A 73 -29.13 20.46 -11.27
CA ASP A 73 -28.97 20.13 -12.69
C ASP A 73 -29.65 18.80 -12.99
N TRP A 74 -30.80 18.88 -13.67
CA TRP A 74 -31.57 17.69 -14.03
C TRP A 74 -30.89 16.86 -15.12
N ASP A 75 -30.13 17.46 -16.03
CA ASP A 75 -29.46 16.70 -17.10
C ASP A 75 -28.42 15.73 -16.50
N VAL A 76 -27.77 16.14 -15.40
CA VAL A 76 -26.88 15.28 -14.62
C VAL A 76 -27.68 14.30 -13.75
N PHE A 77 -28.68 14.78 -13.01
CA PHE A 77 -29.39 13.97 -12.01
C PHE A 77 -30.26 12.85 -12.62
N MET A 78 -30.76 13.04 -13.84
CA MET A 78 -31.67 12.10 -14.50
C MET A 78 -31.06 10.71 -14.71
N THR A 79 -29.73 10.55 -14.65
CA THR A 79 -29.06 9.24 -14.70
C THR A 79 -29.49 8.29 -13.59
N HIS A 80 -30.01 8.80 -12.47
CA HIS A 80 -30.41 8.01 -11.29
C HIS A 80 -31.87 7.56 -11.32
N ILE A 81 -32.72 8.27 -12.06
CA ILE A 81 -34.19 8.15 -11.94
C ILE A 81 -34.71 6.81 -12.43
N GLU A 82 -34.24 6.34 -13.59
CA GLU A 82 -34.68 5.05 -14.15
C GLU A 82 -34.37 3.89 -13.20
N GLY A 83 -33.16 3.85 -12.66
CA GLY A 83 -32.74 2.84 -11.68
C GLY A 83 -33.54 2.91 -10.39
N ALA A 84 -33.82 4.12 -9.89
CA ALA A 84 -34.65 4.31 -8.70
C ALA A 84 -36.09 3.82 -8.92
N ILE A 85 -36.71 4.15 -10.06
CA ILE A 85 -38.06 3.69 -10.41
C ILE A 85 -38.10 2.17 -10.56
N ASN A 86 -37.12 1.59 -11.25
CA ASN A 86 -37.04 0.14 -11.38
C ASN A 86 -36.98 -0.57 -10.02
N ARG A 87 -36.24 -0.01 -9.05
CA ARG A 87 -36.15 -0.54 -7.68
C ARG A 87 -37.41 -0.29 -6.86
N VAL A 88 -38.04 0.88 -7.00
CA VAL A 88 -39.23 1.31 -6.26
C VAL A 88 -40.25 1.94 -7.22
N PRO A 89 -41.11 1.12 -7.87
CA PRO A 89 -41.96 1.57 -8.99
C PRO A 89 -42.91 2.72 -8.69
N VAL A 90 -43.36 2.88 -7.44
CA VAL A 90 -44.26 3.99 -7.07
C VAL A 90 -43.60 5.37 -7.29
N LEU A 91 -42.26 5.44 -7.37
CA LEU A 91 -41.53 6.68 -7.66
C LEU A 91 -41.86 7.26 -9.05
N GLU A 92 -42.31 6.44 -10.00
CA GLU A 92 -42.74 6.93 -11.33
C GLU A 92 -43.89 7.95 -11.24
N GLN A 93 -44.77 7.77 -10.26
CA GLN A 93 -45.98 8.57 -10.09
C GLN A 93 -45.90 9.50 -8.87
N THR A 94 -44.83 9.39 -8.07
CA THR A 94 -44.67 10.19 -6.85
C THR A 94 -44.06 11.54 -7.19
N GLY A 95 -44.68 12.63 -6.74
CA GLY A 95 -44.14 13.97 -6.93
C GLY A 95 -42.81 14.20 -6.20
N ILE A 96 -42.08 15.24 -6.61
CA ILE A 96 -40.86 15.69 -5.94
C ILE A 96 -41.20 16.92 -5.10
N LYS A 97 -41.02 16.80 -3.78
CA LYS A 97 -41.30 17.86 -2.81
C LYS A 97 -40.19 18.91 -2.76
N SER A 98 -38.93 18.49 -2.87
CA SER A 98 -37.78 19.39 -2.82
C SER A 98 -36.53 18.75 -3.43
N THR A 99 -35.62 19.58 -3.91
CA THR A 99 -34.30 19.20 -4.41
C THR A 99 -33.23 19.68 -3.44
N VAL A 100 -32.18 18.88 -3.23
CA VAL A 100 -31.01 19.28 -2.45
C VAL A 100 -29.79 19.01 -3.31
N CYS A 101 -29.06 20.06 -3.68
CA CYS A 101 -27.78 19.98 -4.36
C CYS A 101 -26.78 20.83 -3.59
N GLY A 102 -25.80 20.20 -2.97
CA GLY A 102 -24.84 20.86 -2.09
C GLY A 102 -23.40 20.58 -2.51
N PRO A 103 -22.45 21.39 -2.02
CA PRO A 103 -21.04 21.09 -2.19
C PRO A 103 -20.62 19.98 -1.21
N GLU A 104 -19.96 18.96 -1.73
CA GLU A 104 -19.35 17.91 -0.93
C GLU A 104 -17.85 17.83 -1.24
N SER A 105 -17.07 17.41 -0.25
CA SER A 105 -15.61 17.28 -0.38
C SER A 105 -15.22 15.83 -0.64
N PHE A 106 -14.60 15.60 -1.79
CA PHE A 106 -14.18 14.28 -2.25
C PHE A 106 -12.66 14.12 -2.30
N THR A 107 -12.19 12.92 -1.95
CA THR A 107 -10.78 12.56 -1.87
C THR A 107 -10.42 11.50 -2.91
N ALA A 108 -9.13 11.40 -3.22
CA ALA A 108 -8.60 10.57 -4.30
C ALA A 108 -8.90 9.06 -4.17
N ASP A 109 -9.28 8.58 -2.98
CA ASP A 109 -9.60 7.17 -2.70
C ASP A 109 -10.94 6.98 -1.98
N HIS A 110 -11.79 8.02 -1.99
CA HIS A 110 -13.09 8.05 -1.31
C HIS A 110 -13.05 7.79 0.21
N LYS A 111 -11.89 7.99 0.86
CA LYS A 111 -11.75 7.91 2.33
C LYS A 111 -11.42 9.27 2.94
N PRO A 112 -11.94 9.59 4.14
CA PRO A 112 -11.56 10.78 4.90
C PRO A 112 -10.05 10.99 5.00
N LEU A 113 -9.64 12.25 5.06
CA LEU A 113 -8.28 12.67 5.36
C LEU A 113 -8.18 12.95 6.86
N MET A 114 -7.37 12.14 7.54
CA MET A 114 -7.19 12.21 8.98
C MET A 114 -5.70 12.21 9.36
N GLY A 115 -5.39 12.70 10.56
CA GLY A 115 -4.07 12.60 11.14
C GLY A 115 -3.24 13.87 11.03
N GLU A 116 -2.03 13.83 11.58
CA GLU A 116 -1.11 14.97 11.61
C GLU A 116 -0.50 15.22 10.23
N ALA A 117 -0.59 16.46 9.76
CA ALA A 117 -0.04 16.87 8.48
C ALA A 117 1.50 16.74 8.46
N PRO A 118 2.10 16.16 7.40
CA PRO A 118 3.55 16.03 7.28
C PRO A 118 4.30 17.38 7.30
N GLU A 119 3.69 18.46 6.84
CA GLU A 119 4.36 19.75 6.69
C GLU A 119 4.45 20.51 8.01
N VAL A 120 3.46 20.33 8.91
CA VAL A 120 3.33 21.12 10.14
C VAL A 120 2.97 20.24 11.33
N ARG A 121 3.92 20.13 12.25
CA ARG A 121 3.72 19.42 13.53
C ARG A 121 2.63 20.08 14.38
N GLY A 122 1.73 19.28 14.92
CA GLY A 122 0.56 19.70 15.69
C GLY A 122 -0.63 20.13 14.85
N PHE A 123 -0.54 20.12 13.51
CA PHE A 123 -1.65 20.44 12.63
C PHE A 123 -2.35 19.15 12.19
N PHE A 124 -3.60 18.94 12.62
CA PHE A 124 -4.35 17.71 12.36
C PHE A 124 -5.46 17.93 11.33
N LEU A 125 -5.62 16.96 10.44
CA LEU A 125 -6.69 16.88 9.47
C LEU A 125 -7.84 16.00 9.98
N GLY A 126 -9.04 16.38 9.58
CA GLY A 126 -10.29 15.67 9.82
C GLY A 126 -11.33 16.19 8.83
N CYS A 127 -11.11 15.92 7.54
CA CYS A 127 -11.85 16.51 6.43
C CYS A 127 -12.02 15.51 5.26
N GLY A 128 -12.69 15.93 4.17
CA GLY A 128 -12.83 15.11 2.96
C GLY A 128 -13.70 13.87 3.17
N PHE A 129 -14.87 14.03 3.78
CA PHE A 129 -15.71 12.90 4.21
C PHE A 129 -16.54 12.26 3.09
N ASN A 130 -16.40 12.68 1.84
CA ASN A 130 -17.01 12.04 0.66
C ASN A 130 -18.52 11.82 0.81
N SER A 131 -19.27 12.85 1.23
CA SER A 131 -20.71 12.73 1.52
C SER A 131 -21.11 11.65 2.57
N ALA A 132 -20.14 11.12 3.34
CA ALA A 132 -20.34 10.14 4.40
C ALA A 132 -20.09 10.73 5.81
N GLY A 133 -19.99 12.06 5.93
CA GLY A 133 -19.62 12.74 7.19
C GLY A 133 -20.56 12.45 8.36
N MET A 134 -21.87 12.34 8.10
CA MET A 134 -22.84 11.97 9.15
C MET A 134 -22.63 10.54 9.68
N MET A 135 -22.28 9.60 8.79
CA MET A 135 -22.05 8.19 9.17
C MET A 135 -20.74 8.03 9.92
N LEU A 136 -19.67 8.67 9.42
CA LEU A 136 -18.32 8.47 9.92
C LEU A 136 -17.95 9.39 11.09
N GLY A 137 -18.66 10.51 11.26
CA GLY A 137 -18.28 11.60 12.17
C GLY A 137 -18.03 11.18 13.61
N GLY A 138 -18.87 10.29 14.18
CA GLY A 138 -18.67 9.82 15.55
C GLY A 138 -17.37 9.02 15.74
N GLY A 139 -17.13 8.04 14.87
CA GLY A 139 -15.93 7.20 14.92
C GLY A 139 -14.66 7.98 14.59
N CYS A 140 -14.67 8.74 13.49
CA CYS A 140 -13.54 9.57 13.07
C CYS A 140 -13.23 10.66 14.11
N GLY A 141 -14.24 11.30 14.69
CA GLY A 141 -14.05 12.30 15.75
C GLY A 141 -13.34 11.71 16.97
N ARG A 142 -13.72 10.50 17.41
CA ARG A 142 -13.04 9.81 18.52
C ARG A 142 -11.59 9.48 18.18
N GLU A 143 -11.33 8.85 17.04
CA GLU A 143 -9.96 8.45 16.68
C GLU A 143 -9.05 9.67 16.46
N LEU A 144 -9.57 10.77 15.90
CA LEU A 144 -8.84 12.03 15.76
C LEU A 144 -8.49 12.63 17.13
N ALA A 145 -9.42 12.63 18.08
CA ALA A 145 -9.16 13.09 19.45
C ALA A 145 -8.06 12.24 20.13
N HIS A 146 -8.11 10.91 19.98
CA HIS A 146 -7.03 10.04 20.46
C HIS A 146 -5.69 10.37 19.79
N TRP A 147 -5.71 10.69 18.49
CA TRP A 147 -4.51 11.09 17.77
C TRP A 147 -3.88 12.35 18.32
N VAL A 148 -4.68 13.38 18.61
CA VAL A 148 -4.22 14.64 19.19
C VAL A 148 -3.64 14.43 20.59
N ILE A 149 -4.32 13.67 21.45
CA ILE A 149 -3.94 13.49 22.87
C ILE A 149 -2.74 12.54 23.01
N HIS A 150 -2.70 11.46 22.23
CA HIS A 150 -1.73 10.37 22.40
C HIS A 150 -0.70 10.28 21.28
N GLY A 151 -0.77 11.19 20.29
CA GLY A 151 0.07 11.19 19.10
C GLY A 151 -0.25 10.08 18.09
N ARG A 152 -1.31 9.28 18.31
CA ARG A 152 -1.75 8.20 17.41
C ARG A 152 -3.18 7.72 17.72
N PRO A 153 -3.91 7.14 16.75
CA PRO A 153 -5.26 6.59 16.96
C PRO A 153 -5.25 5.34 17.85
N GLU A 154 -6.41 4.91 18.33
CA GLU A 154 -6.55 3.63 19.03
C GLU A 154 -6.56 2.46 18.04
N ARG A 155 -7.29 2.65 16.93
CA ARG A 155 -7.42 1.67 15.86
C ARG A 155 -6.36 1.84 14.79
N ASP A 156 -6.18 0.82 13.97
CA ASP A 156 -5.44 0.96 12.71
C ASP A 156 -6.21 1.88 11.77
N MET A 157 -5.70 3.10 11.60
CA MET A 157 -6.26 4.15 10.74
C MET A 157 -5.34 4.49 9.57
N TYR A 158 -4.38 3.64 9.21
CA TYR A 158 -3.46 3.94 8.11
C TYR A 158 -4.22 4.28 6.81
N GLY A 159 -5.30 3.55 6.50
CA GLY A 159 -6.14 3.82 5.33
C GLY A 159 -6.89 5.16 5.34
N TYR A 160 -6.88 5.89 6.47
CA TYR A 160 -7.46 7.23 6.62
C TYR A 160 -6.38 8.30 6.89
N ASP A 161 -5.14 7.88 7.18
CA ASP A 161 -4.01 8.76 7.44
C ASP A 161 -3.66 9.58 6.18
N ILE A 162 -3.41 10.87 6.31
CA ILE A 162 -2.92 11.72 5.21
C ILE A 162 -1.58 11.21 4.65
N ARG A 163 -0.77 10.55 5.47
CA ARG A 163 0.54 9.97 5.10
C ARG A 163 0.43 8.68 4.27
N ARG A 164 -0.79 8.22 3.95
CA ARG A 164 -1.03 7.17 2.95
C ARG A 164 -0.81 7.65 1.51
N PHE A 165 -0.74 8.97 1.32
CA PHE A 165 -0.41 9.57 0.04
C PHE A 165 0.99 10.15 0.10
N HIS A 166 1.78 9.86 -0.94
CA HIS A 166 3.10 10.45 -1.09
C HIS A 166 3.01 11.96 -1.26
N ASN A 167 3.94 12.71 -0.66
CA ASN A 167 3.93 14.17 -0.67
C ASN A 167 3.91 14.81 -2.08
N SER A 168 4.45 14.13 -3.09
CA SER A 168 4.46 14.62 -4.49
C SER A 168 3.07 14.59 -5.13
N LEU A 169 2.12 13.85 -4.55
CA LEU A 169 0.75 13.72 -5.04
C LEU A 169 -0.20 14.69 -4.34
N THR A 170 0.03 14.99 -3.05
CA THR A 170 -0.93 15.72 -2.22
C THR A 170 -1.17 17.17 -2.66
N GLY A 171 -0.23 17.76 -3.41
CA GLY A 171 -0.37 19.07 -4.06
C GLY A 171 -0.62 19.02 -5.57
N ASN A 172 -0.75 17.84 -6.18
CA ASN A 172 -0.85 17.68 -7.63
C ASN A 172 -2.32 17.76 -8.10
N GLN A 173 -2.72 18.88 -8.69
CA GLN A 173 -4.12 19.14 -9.06
C GLN A 173 -4.68 18.14 -10.08
N ARG A 174 -3.87 17.68 -11.04
CA ARG A 174 -4.29 16.64 -12.00
C ARG A 174 -4.66 15.36 -11.26
N TRP A 175 -3.75 14.89 -10.40
CA TRP A 175 -3.95 13.67 -9.62
C TRP A 175 -5.17 13.76 -8.71
N ILE A 176 -5.30 14.86 -7.95
CA ILE A 176 -6.44 15.06 -7.05
C ILE A 176 -7.75 15.05 -7.85
N ARG A 177 -7.83 15.78 -8.97
CA ARG A 177 -9.04 15.87 -9.78
C ARG A 177 -9.43 14.53 -10.41
N GLU A 178 -8.51 13.89 -11.13
CA GLU A 178 -8.80 12.66 -11.86
C GLU A 178 -9.11 11.50 -10.89
N ARG A 179 -8.36 11.37 -9.78
CA ARG A 179 -8.59 10.28 -8.81
C ARG A 179 -9.85 10.45 -7.99
N SER A 180 -10.15 11.68 -7.56
CA SER A 180 -11.42 11.93 -6.87
C SER A 180 -12.60 11.71 -7.82
N HIS A 181 -12.46 12.03 -9.11
CA HIS A 181 -13.48 11.71 -10.12
C HIS A 181 -13.70 10.20 -10.25
N GLU A 182 -12.63 9.44 -10.51
CA GLU A 182 -12.74 7.97 -10.63
C GLU A 182 -13.36 7.35 -9.38
N SER A 183 -12.92 7.77 -8.19
CA SER A 183 -13.47 7.31 -6.91
C SER A 183 -14.95 7.67 -6.72
N TYR A 184 -15.37 8.87 -7.15
CA TYR A 184 -16.78 9.28 -7.11
C TYR A 184 -17.63 8.42 -8.05
N ALA A 185 -17.22 8.32 -9.32
CA ALA A 185 -17.95 7.58 -10.34
C ALA A 185 -18.02 6.06 -10.04
N LYS A 186 -17.00 5.52 -9.35
CA LYS A 186 -16.95 4.11 -8.92
C LYS A 186 -17.51 3.86 -7.52
N ASN A 187 -18.12 4.84 -6.83
CA ASN A 187 -18.52 4.70 -5.43
C ASN A 187 -19.36 3.43 -5.14
N TYR A 188 -20.21 3.01 -6.07
CA TYR A 188 -21.01 1.79 -5.95
C TYR A 188 -20.52 0.58 -6.74
N SER A 189 -19.41 0.71 -7.47
CA SER A 189 -18.79 -0.41 -8.19
C SER A 189 -18.32 -1.50 -7.22
N VAL A 190 -18.35 -2.75 -7.67
CA VAL A 190 -17.72 -3.85 -6.95
C VAL A 190 -16.22 -3.65 -6.96
N VAL A 191 -15.61 -3.63 -5.76
CA VAL A 191 -14.15 -3.58 -5.62
C VAL A 191 -13.62 -5.00 -5.68
N PHE A 192 -13.05 -5.37 -6.83
CA PHE A 192 -12.44 -6.69 -7.00
C PHE A 192 -11.03 -6.75 -6.42
N PRO A 193 -10.54 -7.93 -6.02
CA PRO A 193 -9.14 -8.14 -5.69
C PRO A 193 -8.24 -7.69 -6.84
N PHE A 194 -7.19 -6.94 -6.51
CA PHE A 194 -6.24 -6.41 -7.48
C PHE A 194 -6.80 -5.48 -8.56
N ASP A 195 -7.99 -4.89 -8.35
CA ASP A 195 -8.43 -3.75 -9.15
C ASP A 195 -7.40 -2.62 -9.06
N GLU A 196 -7.24 -1.88 -10.16
CA GLU A 196 -6.29 -0.80 -10.26
C GLU A 196 -6.98 0.44 -10.86
N PRO A 197 -6.66 1.63 -10.36
CA PRO A 197 -7.19 2.88 -10.89
C PRO A 197 -6.73 3.10 -12.33
N LEU A 198 -7.62 3.66 -13.15
CA LEU A 198 -7.30 4.13 -14.50
C LEU A 198 -6.92 5.62 -14.48
N ALA A 199 -7.41 6.38 -13.51
CA ALA A 199 -7.10 7.79 -13.35
C ALA A 199 -5.64 8.01 -12.97
N SER A 200 -5.04 9.11 -13.44
CA SER A 200 -3.72 9.61 -13.04
C SER A 200 -2.68 8.52 -12.79
N ARG A 201 -2.48 7.70 -13.82
CA ARG A 201 -1.38 6.74 -13.91
C ARG A 201 -0.12 7.44 -14.43
N ASN A 202 1.04 6.79 -14.28
CA ASN A 202 2.36 7.30 -14.63
C ASN A 202 2.82 8.56 -13.86
N MET A 203 2.32 8.78 -12.63
CA MET A 203 2.72 9.94 -11.81
C MET A 203 4.20 9.88 -11.41
N ARG A 204 4.71 8.68 -11.15
CA ARG A 204 6.11 8.40 -10.83
C ARG A 204 6.53 7.15 -11.59
N LYS A 205 7.65 7.25 -12.31
CA LYS A 205 8.19 6.16 -13.12
C LYS A 205 9.63 5.92 -12.75
N ASP A 206 9.96 4.65 -12.55
CA ASP A 206 11.34 4.23 -12.33
C ASP A 206 12.11 4.17 -13.66
N PRO A 207 13.43 3.96 -13.62
CA PRO A 207 14.26 3.89 -14.81
C PRO A 207 13.99 2.69 -15.74
N PHE A 208 13.31 1.64 -15.26
CA PHE A 208 13.00 0.42 -16.00
C PHE A 208 11.59 0.44 -16.64
N HIS A 209 10.73 1.39 -16.25
CA HIS A 209 9.35 1.50 -16.71
C HIS A 209 9.18 1.27 -18.23
N GLN A 210 9.96 1.95 -19.06
CA GLN A 210 9.84 1.83 -20.52
C GLN A 210 10.19 0.41 -21.01
N VAL A 211 11.37 -0.11 -20.62
CA VAL A 211 11.84 -1.41 -21.08
C VAL A 211 10.96 -2.56 -20.57
N LEU A 212 10.35 -2.40 -19.39
CA LEU A 212 9.38 -3.37 -18.86
C LEU A 212 8.01 -3.26 -19.55
N THR A 213 7.57 -2.05 -19.91
CA THR A 213 6.35 -1.86 -20.72
C THR A 213 6.47 -2.61 -22.05
N GLU A 214 7.59 -2.44 -22.75
CA GLU A 214 7.90 -3.10 -24.03
C GLU A 214 7.91 -4.64 -23.90
N GLN A 215 8.27 -5.15 -22.71
CA GLN A 215 8.27 -6.58 -22.39
C GLN A 215 6.93 -7.11 -21.87
N GLY A 216 5.85 -6.33 -21.96
CA GLY A 216 4.51 -6.78 -21.59
C GLY A 216 4.13 -6.54 -20.14
N CYS A 217 4.88 -5.74 -19.37
CA CYS A 217 4.54 -5.46 -17.97
C CYS A 217 3.12 -4.87 -17.84
N VAL A 218 2.32 -5.47 -16.97
CA VAL A 218 1.04 -4.94 -16.49
C VAL A 218 1.31 -4.35 -15.10
N PHE A 219 1.37 -3.02 -15.04
CA PHE A 219 1.73 -2.29 -13.82
C PHE A 219 0.54 -2.17 -12.85
N GLN A 220 0.87 -2.12 -11.56
CA GLN A 220 0.00 -1.75 -10.44
C GLN A 220 0.49 -0.44 -9.84
N GLU A 221 -0.40 0.45 -9.43
CA GLU A 221 -0.01 1.78 -8.92
C GLU A 221 0.13 1.78 -7.40
N ARG A 222 1.27 2.21 -6.88
CA ARG A 222 1.46 2.42 -5.42
C ARG A 222 2.19 3.73 -5.17
N HIS A 223 1.61 4.65 -4.40
CA HIS A 223 2.21 5.96 -4.08
C HIS A 223 2.63 6.78 -5.34
N GLY A 224 1.88 6.62 -6.42
CA GLY A 224 2.11 7.20 -7.73
C GLY A 224 3.09 6.42 -8.61
N TRP A 225 3.79 5.43 -8.07
CA TRP A 225 4.70 4.57 -8.83
C TRP A 225 3.96 3.54 -9.65
N GLU A 226 4.43 3.32 -10.86
CA GLU A 226 4.08 2.15 -11.66
C GLU A 226 4.96 0.96 -11.24
N ARG A 227 4.43 0.09 -10.39
CA ARG A 227 5.11 -1.13 -9.91
C ARG A 227 4.74 -2.33 -10.78
N PRO A 228 5.69 -3.12 -11.29
CA PRO A 228 5.35 -4.32 -12.07
C PRO A 228 4.46 -5.29 -11.31
N GLY A 229 3.27 -5.60 -11.86
CA GLY A 229 2.33 -6.55 -11.27
C GLY A 229 2.59 -7.97 -11.77
N TRP A 230 2.58 -8.15 -13.09
CA TRP A 230 2.83 -9.40 -13.83
C TRP A 230 3.15 -9.08 -15.31
N PHE A 231 3.61 -10.05 -16.09
CA PHE A 231 4.03 -9.83 -17.49
C PHE A 231 3.11 -10.50 -18.52
N ASN A 232 2.38 -9.69 -19.29
CA ASN A 232 1.51 -10.15 -20.36
C ASN A 232 2.29 -10.79 -21.53
N LYS A 233 1.96 -12.04 -21.84
CA LYS A 233 2.61 -12.82 -22.91
C LYS A 233 2.22 -12.36 -24.32
N ASP A 234 1.07 -11.70 -24.46
CA ASP A 234 0.59 -11.18 -25.76
C ASP A 234 1.21 -9.82 -26.13
N GLY A 235 2.33 -9.44 -25.50
CA GLY A 235 3.04 -8.19 -25.74
C GLY A 235 2.53 -6.99 -24.92
N PRO A 236 3.03 -5.78 -25.21
CA PRO A 236 2.84 -4.58 -24.38
C PRO A 236 1.36 -4.21 -24.22
N ALA A 237 1.03 -3.62 -23.07
CA ALA A 237 -0.27 -3.06 -22.73
C ALA A 237 -0.07 -1.66 -22.09
N PRO A 238 0.34 -0.64 -22.88
CA PRO A 238 0.67 0.67 -22.35
C PRO A 238 -0.56 1.36 -21.75
N LEU A 239 -0.33 2.07 -20.66
CA LEU A 239 -1.32 2.91 -20.00
C LEU A 239 -1.67 4.12 -20.88
N LYS A 240 -2.95 4.48 -20.94
CA LYS A 240 -3.45 5.69 -21.61
C LYS A 240 -3.81 6.76 -20.57
N ASP A 241 -3.88 8.01 -21.03
CA ASP A 241 -4.43 9.08 -20.20
C ASP A 241 -5.89 8.79 -19.85
N TYR A 242 -6.30 9.24 -18.66
CA TYR A 242 -7.64 9.06 -18.15
C TYR A 242 -8.67 9.79 -19.02
N ASP A 243 -9.71 9.08 -19.42
CA ASP A 243 -10.73 9.58 -20.35
C ASP A 243 -12.02 10.02 -19.66
N TYR A 244 -12.04 10.05 -18.32
CA TYR A 244 -13.23 10.35 -17.53
C TYR A 244 -14.46 9.52 -17.95
N TYR A 245 -14.25 8.30 -18.43
CA TYR A 245 -15.28 7.42 -18.97
C TYR A 245 -16.08 7.99 -20.16
N GLY A 246 -15.56 9.01 -20.84
CA GLY A 246 -16.23 9.70 -21.93
C GLY A 246 -16.93 11.00 -21.54
N CYS A 247 -16.79 11.45 -20.30
CA CYS A 247 -17.40 12.69 -19.79
C CYS A 247 -16.51 13.92 -20.06
N TYR A 248 -17.07 15.13 -19.85
CA TYR A 248 -16.38 16.42 -19.98
C TYR A 248 -15.73 16.66 -21.36
N ASP A 249 -16.41 16.27 -22.43
CA ASP A 249 -15.91 16.35 -23.81
C ASP A 249 -14.61 15.58 -24.06
N VAL A 250 -14.26 14.64 -23.17
CA VAL A 250 -13.12 13.74 -23.35
C VAL A 250 -13.59 12.48 -24.06
N LYS A 251 -12.96 12.16 -25.20
CA LYS A 251 -13.29 10.93 -25.93
C LYS A 251 -12.87 9.71 -25.11
N LYS A 252 -13.81 8.78 -24.90
CA LYS A 252 -13.53 7.47 -24.29
C LYS A 252 -12.43 6.74 -25.07
N ASN A 253 -11.48 6.15 -24.34
CA ASN A 253 -10.40 5.37 -24.90
C ASN A 253 -10.95 4.12 -25.61
N GLU A 254 -10.64 4.02 -26.90
CA GLU A 254 -10.92 2.83 -27.72
C GLU A 254 -9.67 1.93 -27.78
N ASN A 255 -9.85 0.61 -27.93
CA ASN A 255 -8.76 -0.37 -28.03
C ASN A 255 -7.73 -0.19 -26.89
N TYR A 256 -8.22 -0.20 -25.64
CA TYR A 256 -7.39 0.04 -24.47
C TYR A 256 -7.02 -1.28 -23.79
N LYS A 257 -5.97 -1.92 -24.32
CA LYS A 257 -5.52 -3.26 -23.90
C LYS A 257 -5.28 -3.40 -22.39
N TYR A 258 -4.71 -2.40 -21.71
CA TYR A 258 -4.53 -2.47 -20.26
C TYR A 258 -5.87 -2.61 -19.53
N ASN A 259 -6.87 -1.78 -19.89
CA ASN A 259 -8.21 -1.86 -19.32
C ASN A 259 -8.92 -3.17 -19.66
N GLU A 260 -8.70 -3.72 -20.85
CA GLU A 260 -9.21 -5.04 -21.23
C GLU A 260 -8.59 -6.18 -20.38
N LEU A 261 -7.29 -6.11 -20.11
CA LEU A 261 -6.59 -7.06 -19.23
C LEU A 261 -7.09 -6.90 -17.78
N LEU A 262 -7.21 -5.68 -17.30
CA LEU A 262 -7.73 -5.37 -15.96
C LEU A 262 -9.16 -5.90 -15.80
N GLY A 263 -10.03 -5.71 -16.79
CA GLY A 263 -11.39 -6.24 -16.77
C GLY A 263 -11.47 -7.78 -16.70
N LYS A 264 -10.46 -8.50 -17.21
CA LYS A 264 -10.36 -9.96 -17.04
C LYS A 264 -9.92 -10.37 -15.64
N GLU A 265 -9.39 -9.44 -14.85
CA GLU A 265 -9.06 -9.65 -13.45
C GLU A 265 -10.25 -9.51 -12.51
N TYR A 266 -11.35 -8.92 -12.98
CA TYR A 266 -12.55 -8.64 -12.16
C TYR A 266 -13.33 -9.92 -11.86
N THR A 267 -12.80 -10.69 -10.92
CA THR A 267 -13.36 -11.94 -10.45
C THR A 267 -12.97 -12.19 -8.99
N PHE A 268 -13.79 -12.96 -8.29
CA PHE A 268 -13.44 -13.56 -6.99
C PHE A 268 -12.89 -14.99 -7.16
N ASP A 269 -12.81 -15.49 -8.40
CA ASP A 269 -12.14 -16.74 -8.75
C ASP A 269 -10.67 -16.49 -9.16
N PHE A 270 -9.92 -17.53 -9.52
CA PHE A 270 -8.59 -17.38 -10.12
C PHE A 270 -8.71 -16.71 -11.50
N PRO A 271 -8.06 -15.55 -11.72
CA PRO A 271 -8.15 -14.84 -12.99
C PRO A 271 -7.27 -15.52 -14.08
N PRO A 272 -7.48 -15.23 -15.38
CA PRO A 272 -6.76 -15.90 -16.46
C PRO A 272 -5.23 -15.80 -16.40
N HIS A 273 -4.67 -14.72 -15.87
CA HIS A 273 -3.23 -14.52 -15.72
C HIS A 273 -2.63 -15.23 -14.49
N HIS A 274 -3.44 -15.97 -13.72
CA HIS A 274 -2.96 -16.81 -12.61
C HIS A 274 -1.88 -17.81 -13.09
N ASP A 275 -2.01 -18.38 -14.29
CA ASP A 275 -0.99 -19.27 -14.87
C ASP A 275 0.27 -18.54 -15.33
N VAL A 276 0.17 -17.25 -15.66
CA VAL A 276 1.34 -16.42 -15.96
C VAL A 276 2.14 -16.20 -14.67
N ILE A 277 1.47 -15.82 -13.59
CA ILE A 277 2.09 -15.65 -12.27
C ILE A 277 2.68 -16.98 -11.79
N LYS A 278 2.00 -18.10 -12.02
CA LYS A 278 2.54 -19.44 -11.75
C LYS A 278 3.87 -19.67 -12.45
N ALA A 279 3.94 -19.39 -13.76
CA ALA A 279 5.15 -19.56 -14.54
C ALA A 279 6.29 -18.65 -14.05
N GLU A 280 5.96 -17.42 -13.65
CA GLU A 280 6.88 -16.49 -13.03
C GLU A 280 7.48 -17.03 -11.72
N CYS A 281 6.62 -17.49 -10.80
CA CYS A 281 7.04 -18.11 -9.53
C CYS A 281 7.94 -19.34 -9.75
N LEU A 282 7.53 -20.26 -10.63
CA LEU A 282 8.28 -21.48 -10.90
C LEU A 282 9.62 -21.21 -11.59
N SER A 283 9.69 -20.18 -12.43
CA SER A 283 10.96 -19.75 -13.04
C SER A 283 11.94 -19.23 -12.00
N CYS A 284 11.45 -18.48 -11.00
CA CYS A 284 12.26 -18.07 -9.85
C CYS A 284 12.74 -19.28 -9.03
N ARG A 285 11.84 -20.22 -8.69
CA ARG A 285 12.15 -21.43 -7.89
C ARG A 285 13.16 -22.35 -8.57
N HIS A 286 13.05 -22.55 -9.89
CA HIS A 286 13.87 -23.52 -10.61
C HIS A 286 15.09 -22.91 -11.33
N GLY A 287 15.08 -21.61 -11.59
CA GLY A 287 16.08 -20.92 -12.41
C GLY A 287 16.48 -19.58 -11.80
N VAL A 288 16.07 -18.50 -12.45
CA VAL A 288 16.36 -17.13 -12.03
C VAL A 288 15.29 -16.18 -12.58
N ALA A 289 14.85 -15.24 -11.75
CA ALA A 289 13.96 -14.16 -12.11
C ALA A 289 14.50 -12.81 -11.63
N VAL A 290 14.17 -11.75 -12.37
CA VAL A 290 14.46 -10.36 -12.02
C VAL A 290 13.16 -9.67 -11.63
N PHE A 291 13.16 -9.05 -10.45
CA PHE A 291 12.05 -8.26 -9.94
C PHE A 291 12.46 -6.80 -9.87
N ASP A 292 11.71 -5.90 -10.47
CA ASP A 292 11.90 -4.47 -10.24
C ASP A 292 11.15 -4.04 -8.98
N MET A 293 11.93 -3.54 -8.02
CA MET A 293 11.50 -3.09 -6.71
C MET A 293 11.84 -1.60 -6.52
N SER A 294 12.05 -0.85 -7.61
CA SER A 294 12.49 0.55 -7.59
C SER A 294 11.54 1.48 -6.82
N TYR A 295 10.27 1.13 -6.63
CA TYR A 295 9.33 1.91 -5.84
C TYR A 295 9.62 1.91 -4.31
N PHE A 296 10.55 1.07 -3.82
CA PHE A 296 10.93 1.03 -2.41
C PHE A 296 11.54 2.35 -1.92
N GLY A 297 11.29 2.66 -0.65
CA GLY A 297 11.92 3.77 0.06
C GLY A 297 13.42 3.49 0.27
N LYS A 298 14.27 4.45 -0.06
CA LYS A 298 15.74 4.35 0.01
C LYS A 298 16.28 5.53 0.80
N PHE A 299 16.35 5.37 2.12
CA PHE A 299 16.68 6.49 3.01
C PHE A 299 18.08 6.33 3.60
N TYR A 300 18.71 7.45 3.94
CA TYR A 300 19.94 7.46 4.73
C TYR A 300 19.73 8.17 6.04
N LEU A 301 20.20 7.54 7.12
CA LEU A 301 20.26 8.13 8.45
C LEU A 301 21.73 8.41 8.78
N THR A 302 22.09 9.69 8.88
CA THR A 302 23.45 10.16 9.15
C THR A 302 23.46 11.21 10.27
N GLY A 303 24.63 11.68 10.66
CA GLY A 303 24.82 12.72 11.67
C GLY A 303 25.42 12.20 12.99
N PRO A 304 25.81 13.11 13.91
CA PRO A 304 26.57 12.75 15.11
C PRO A 304 25.81 11.84 16.09
N ASP A 305 24.48 11.83 16.06
CA ASP A 305 23.67 10.95 16.91
C ASP A 305 23.07 9.75 16.15
N ALA A 306 23.50 9.48 14.90
CA ALA A 306 22.92 8.43 14.04
C ALA A 306 22.92 7.05 14.71
N LYS A 307 23.99 6.69 15.42
CA LYS A 307 24.05 5.43 16.16
C LYS A 307 23.00 5.35 17.28
N LYS A 308 22.83 6.42 18.05
CA LYS A 308 21.84 6.48 19.14
C LYS A 308 20.43 6.43 18.57
N ALA A 309 20.19 7.13 17.47
CA ALA A 309 18.94 7.08 16.74
C ALA A 309 18.66 5.66 16.23
N ALA A 310 19.64 4.99 15.63
CA ALA A 310 19.51 3.61 15.16
C ALA A 310 19.27 2.62 16.30
N ASP A 311 19.92 2.81 17.46
CA ASP A 311 19.64 2.03 18.67
C ASP A 311 18.17 2.22 19.10
N TRP A 312 17.67 3.45 19.11
CA TRP A 312 16.30 3.74 19.55
C TRP A 312 15.20 3.34 18.56
N LEU A 313 15.40 3.58 17.26
CA LEU A 313 14.42 3.34 16.20
C LEU A 313 14.17 1.86 15.95
N PHE A 314 15.23 1.04 15.99
CA PHE A 314 15.18 -0.33 15.50
C PHE A 314 15.14 -1.35 16.63
N THR A 315 14.24 -2.32 16.50
CA THR A 315 14.13 -3.42 17.48
C THR A 315 15.37 -4.30 17.49
N ALA A 316 16.04 -4.48 16.35
CA ALA A 316 17.26 -5.28 16.25
C ALA A 316 18.50 -4.43 16.59
N ASP A 317 19.59 -5.11 16.93
CA ASP A 317 20.90 -4.46 16.99
C ASP A 317 21.47 -4.35 15.57
N VAL A 318 21.31 -3.17 14.98
CA VAL A 318 21.81 -2.84 13.63
C VAL A 318 23.27 -2.36 13.64
N ASN A 319 23.89 -2.25 14.81
CA ASN A 319 25.27 -1.78 14.99
C ASN A 319 26.31 -2.89 14.76
N LYS A 320 26.06 -3.73 13.75
CA LYS A 320 26.98 -4.76 13.28
C LYS A 320 28.16 -4.14 12.53
N LYS A 321 29.12 -4.93 12.04
CA LYS A 321 30.22 -4.38 11.25
C LYS A 321 29.68 -3.65 10.00
N PRO A 322 30.32 -2.56 9.53
CA PRO A 322 30.05 -2.02 8.21
C PRO A 322 30.00 -3.11 7.13
N GLY A 323 29.10 -2.94 6.14
CA GLY A 323 28.79 -3.99 5.16
C GLY A 323 27.79 -5.04 5.64
N SER A 324 27.31 -4.98 6.89
CA SER A 324 26.19 -5.81 7.34
C SER A 324 24.84 -5.17 7.03
N THR A 325 23.85 -6.01 6.74
CA THR A 325 22.44 -5.64 6.62
C THR A 325 21.63 -6.42 7.65
N VAL A 326 20.67 -5.78 8.30
CA VAL A 326 19.87 -6.36 9.37
C VAL A 326 18.39 -6.13 9.10
N TYR A 327 17.61 -7.22 9.09
CA TYR A 327 16.15 -7.15 9.13
C TYR A 327 15.68 -6.79 10.54
N THR A 328 14.82 -5.77 10.64
CA THR A 328 14.36 -5.21 11.91
C THR A 328 12.96 -4.65 11.79
N CYS A 329 12.32 -4.35 12.93
CA CYS A 329 11.11 -3.54 12.97
C CYS A 329 11.41 -2.12 13.46
N MET A 330 10.53 -1.18 13.14
CA MET A 330 10.33 0.08 13.90
C MET A 330 9.02 -0.01 14.65
N LEU A 331 8.97 0.44 15.91
CA LEU A 331 7.77 0.36 16.74
C LEU A 331 7.28 1.72 17.18
N ASN A 332 5.99 1.81 17.43
CA ASN A 332 5.42 2.92 18.19
C ASN A 332 5.57 2.71 19.70
N LYS A 333 5.31 3.77 20.49
CA LYS A 333 5.37 3.72 21.98
C LYS A 333 4.45 2.66 22.65
N ARG A 334 3.51 2.03 21.92
CA ARG A 334 2.65 0.93 22.41
C ARG A 334 3.20 -0.45 21.99
N GLY A 335 4.40 -0.52 21.41
CA GLY A 335 5.03 -1.75 20.95
C GLY A 335 4.49 -2.31 19.63
N GLY A 336 3.55 -1.62 18.98
CA GLY A 336 3.02 -2.02 17.68
C GLY A 336 3.96 -1.67 16.53
N ALA A 337 3.97 -2.51 15.49
CA ALA A 337 4.90 -2.43 14.37
C ALA A 337 4.51 -1.33 13.37
N GLU A 338 5.36 -0.31 13.24
CA GLU A 338 5.22 0.78 12.27
C GLU A 338 5.93 0.48 10.95
N ALA A 339 6.88 -0.45 10.97
CA ALA A 339 7.55 -0.98 9.79
C ALA A 339 8.21 -2.32 10.09
N ASP A 340 8.37 -3.14 9.08
CA ASP A 340 9.47 -4.09 8.95
C ASP A 340 10.32 -3.69 7.75
N LEU A 341 11.64 -3.67 7.92
CA LEU A 341 12.57 -3.10 6.96
C LEU A 341 13.97 -3.69 7.11
N THR A 342 14.85 -3.37 6.17
CA THR A 342 16.27 -3.70 6.27
C THR A 342 17.10 -2.44 6.51
N VAL A 343 18.09 -2.58 7.39
CA VAL A 343 19.01 -1.52 7.77
C VAL A 343 20.44 -2.00 7.54
N SER A 344 21.14 -1.27 6.68
CA SER A 344 22.51 -1.56 6.25
C SER A 344 23.48 -0.58 6.90
N ARG A 345 24.45 -1.08 7.67
CA ARG A 345 25.50 -0.21 8.22
C ARG A 345 26.52 0.10 7.13
N LEU A 346 26.80 1.38 6.93
CA LEU A 346 27.69 1.85 5.88
C LEU A 346 29.12 2.02 6.38
N GLU A 347 30.07 1.99 5.45
CA GLU A 347 31.42 2.46 5.71
C GLU A 347 31.42 3.98 5.73
N PRO A 348 32.12 4.64 6.68
CA PRO A 348 32.33 6.08 6.64
C PRO A 348 33.04 6.48 5.35
N GLY A 349 32.64 7.61 4.77
CA GLY A 349 33.19 8.06 3.50
C GLY A 349 32.91 9.54 3.24
N SER A 350 33.82 10.17 2.51
CA SER A 350 33.74 11.55 2.06
C SER A 350 33.14 11.70 0.65
N SER A 351 32.74 10.60 0.01
CA SER A 351 32.01 10.65 -1.25
C SER A 351 30.61 11.19 -1.02
N ASN A 352 30.13 12.05 -1.90
CA ASN A 352 28.73 12.48 -1.94
C ASN A 352 28.06 11.90 -3.20
N LEU A 353 27.79 10.58 -3.17
CA LEU A 353 27.15 9.85 -4.26
C LEU A 353 25.80 9.28 -3.80
N PRO A 354 24.81 9.04 -4.70
CA PRO A 354 23.54 8.43 -4.31
C PRO A 354 23.67 7.10 -3.55
N LEU A 355 24.75 6.34 -3.81
CA LEU A 355 25.05 5.09 -3.11
C LEU A 355 25.76 5.27 -1.78
N ALA A 356 26.44 6.38 -1.55
CA ALA A 356 27.25 6.62 -0.37
C ALA A 356 27.27 8.14 -0.13
N PRO A 357 26.25 8.68 0.55
CA PRO A 357 26.24 10.09 0.93
C PRO A 357 27.36 10.34 1.95
N GLU A 358 27.82 11.59 1.99
CA GLU A 358 28.91 11.99 2.87
C GLU A 358 28.56 11.72 4.33
N SER A 359 29.45 11.04 5.05
CA SER A 359 29.28 10.80 6.49
C SER A 359 30.62 10.73 7.21
N ASN A 360 30.78 11.57 8.22
CA ASN A 360 31.98 11.61 9.09
C ASN A 360 31.81 10.75 10.36
N GLY A 361 31.02 9.67 10.30
CA GLY A 361 30.66 8.83 11.45
C GLY A 361 29.74 7.67 11.07
N ASP A 362 28.93 7.22 12.03
CA ASP A 362 27.95 6.16 11.78
C ASP A 362 26.90 6.61 10.75
N ALA A 363 26.68 5.76 9.75
CA ALA A 363 25.70 5.97 8.70
C ALA A 363 24.95 4.68 8.39
N TYR A 364 23.65 4.80 8.16
CA TYR A 364 22.77 3.67 7.89
C TYR A 364 21.98 3.94 6.61
N TYR A 365 21.89 2.91 5.78
CA TYR A 365 20.99 2.87 4.64
C TYR A 365 19.76 2.01 4.96
N LEU A 366 18.58 2.55 4.71
CA LEU A 366 17.30 1.93 5.00
C LEU A 366 16.61 1.61 3.68
N ALA A 367 16.26 0.34 3.47
CA ALA A 367 15.38 -0.07 2.39
C ALA A 367 14.01 -0.45 2.97
N ILE A 368 12.97 0.28 2.56
CA ILE A 368 11.62 0.26 3.14
C ILE A 368 10.60 -0.09 2.07
N GLY A 369 9.59 -0.89 2.42
CA GLY A 369 8.49 -1.24 1.52
C GLY A 369 7.85 0.01 0.89
N GLY A 370 7.81 0.07 -0.44
CA GLY A 370 7.50 1.32 -1.15
C GLY A 370 6.10 1.86 -0.92
N GLY A 371 5.12 0.98 -0.69
CA GLY A 371 3.74 1.36 -0.42
C GLY A 371 3.55 2.08 0.90
N VAL A 372 4.60 2.15 1.74
CA VAL A 372 4.50 2.65 3.13
C VAL A 372 5.69 3.55 3.49
N ALA A 373 6.53 3.85 2.49
CA ALA A 373 7.73 4.67 2.62
C ALA A 373 7.43 6.08 3.16
N GLU A 374 6.35 6.74 2.70
CA GLU A 374 5.93 8.06 3.21
C GLU A 374 5.57 8.01 4.70
N HIS A 375 4.77 7.02 5.12
CA HIS A 375 4.41 6.83 6.53
C HIS A 375 5.65 6.60 7.39
N ASN A 376 6.57 5.75 6.93
CA ASN A 376 7.81 5.43 7.64
C ASN A 376 8.80 6.60 7.70
N TRP A 377 8.91 7.38 6.62
CA TRP A 377 9.66 8.63 6.60
C TRP A 377 9.19 9.57 7.71
N ASN A 378 7.87 9.79 7.79
CA ASN A 378 7.26 10.62 8.80
C ASN A 378 7.45 10.06 10.21
N HIS A 379 7.31 8.74 10.40
CA HIS A 379 7.56 8.08 11.68
C HIS A 379 8.99 8.33 12.18
N ILE A 380 10.01 8.08 11.33
CA ILE A 380 11.41 8.30 11.69
C ILE A 380 11.64 9.76 12.06
N ARG A 381 11.17 10.70 11.23
CA ARG A 381 11.32 12.13 11.47
C ARG A 381 10.70 12.57 12.80
N THR A 382 9.49 12.09 13.11
CA THR A 382 8.83 12.37 14.41
C THR A 382 9.65 11.83 15.57
N VAL A 383 10.18 10.62 15.48
CA VAL A 383 11.01 10.02 16.54
C VAL A 383 12.33 10.79 16.72
N LEU A 384 13.01 11.16 15.64
CA LEU A 384 14.24 11.95 15.70
C LEU A 384 13.99 13.30 16.41
N GLN A 385 12.88 13.97 16.10
CA GLN A 385 12.49 15.22 16.75
C GLN A 385 12.10 15.02 18.21
N ASP A 386 11.29 14.01 18.54
CA ASP A 386 10.86 13.69 19.91
C ASP A 386 12.06 13.43 20.83
N GLN A 387 13.09 12.76 20.32
CA GLN A 387 14.29 12.43 21.09
C GLN A 387 15.37 13.52 21.01
N GLY A 388 15.19 14.55 20.18
CA GLY A 388 16.19 15.60 19.96
C GLY A 388 17.50 15.08 19.37
N PHE A 389 17.47 13.99 18.59
CA PHE A 389 18.68 13.45 17.97
C PHE A 389 19.18 14.36 16.85
N ARG A 390 20.48 14.71 16.88
CA ARG A 390 21.12 15.45 15.80
C ARG A 390 21.47 14.49 14.67
N CYS A 391 20.46 14.17 13.87
CA CYS A 391 20.58 13.33 12.69
C CYS A 391 20.03 14.05 11.46
N GLN A 392 20.50 13.62 10.30
CA GLN A 392 19.91 13.95 9.01
C GLN A 392 19.28 12.68 8.44
N LEU A 393 18.06 12.83 7.93
CA LEU A 393 17.38 11.80 7.16
C LEU A 393 17.26 12.33 5.72
N THR A 394 17.80 11.60 4.74
CA THR A 394 17.69 11.96 3.32
C THR A 394 17.00 10.84 2.53
N ASP A 395 16.17 11.24 1.56
CA ASP A 395 15.47 10.32 0.66
C ASP A 395 16.16 10.30 -0.71
N HIS A 396 16.60 9.12 -1.14
CA HIS A 396 17.17 8.88 -2.46
C HIS A 396 16.35 7.85 -3.25
N SER A 397 15.06 7.71 -2.94
CA SER A 397 14.16 6.74 -3.59
C SER A 397 14.05 6.98 -5.09
N GLU A 398 14.06 8.23 -5.53
CA GLU A 398 14.00 8.61 -6.95
C GLU A 398 15.38 8.70 -7.62
N ASP A 399 16.48 8.70 -6.87
CA ASP A 399 17.83 8.78 -7.44
C ASP A 399 18.38 7.41 -7.86
N MET A 400 17.68 6.34 -7.47
CA MET A 400 18.13 4.96 -7.67
C MET A 400 16.99 4.03 -8.10
N GLY A 401 17.30 3.15 -9.05
CA GLY A 401 16.53 1.93 -9.28
C GLY A 401 16.94 0.81 -8.32
N MET A 402 16.09 -0.20 -8.20
CA MET A 402 16.35 -1.40 -7.40
C MET A 402 15.81 -2.63 -8.12
N ILE A 403 16.69 -3.55 -8.51
CA ILE A 403 16.29 -4.86 -9.05
C ILE A 403 16.74 -5.99 -8.13
N SER A 404 15.88 -6.98 -7.92
CA SER A 404 16.16 -8.18 -7.14
C SER A 404 16.32 -9.36 -8.09
N ILE A 405 17.50 -9.98 -8.10
CA ILE A 405 17.81 -11.13 -8.96
C ILE A 405 17.85 -12.36 -8.07
N GLN A 406 16.83 -13.22 -8.20
CA GLN A 406 16.54 -14.29 -7.26
C GLN A 406 16.35 -15.63 -7.98
N GLY A 407 16.72 -16.71 -7.32
CA GLY A 407 16.63 -18.09 -7.82
C GLY A 407 17.98 -18.81 -7.74
N PRO A 408 18.01 -20.16 -7.82
CA PRO A 408 19.23 -20.96 -7.70
C PRO A 408 20.32 -20.59 -8.71
N LYS A 409 19.97 -19.99 -9.85
CA LYS A 409 20.91 -19.55 -10.89
C LYS A 409 21.37 -18.10 -10.75
N SER A 410 20.86 -17.34 -9.78
CA SER A 410 21.20 -15.92 -9.58
C SER A 410 22.70 -15.67 -9.41
N ARG A 411 23.41 -16.53 -8.65
CA ARG A 411 24.88 -16.41 -8.47
C ARG A 411 25.63 -16.60 -9.79
N GLU A 412 25.29 -17.64 -10.56
CA GLU A 412 25.93 -17.91 -11.86
C GLU A 412 25.78 -16.70 -12.79
N VAL A 413 24.57 -16.13 -12.87
CA VAL A 413 24.29 -14.93 -13.67
C VAL A 413 25.06 -13.71 -13.17
N LEU A 414 24.95 -13.39 -11.88
CA LEU A 414 25.55 -12.17 -11.32
C LEU A 414 27.07 -12.22 -11.29
N GLN A 415 27.68 -13.42 -11.22
CA GLN A 415 29.14 -13.54 -11.22
C GLN A 415 29.76 -13.07 -12.55
N GLU A 416 29.02 -13.12 -13.66
CA GLU A 416 29.43 -12.60 -14.96
C GLU A 416 29.27 -11.08 -15.08
N VAL A 417 28.45 -10.47 -14.20
CA VAL A 417 28.10 -9.05 -14.25
C VAL A 417 28.85 -8.23 -13.21
N LEU A 418 29.11 -8.81 -12.03
CA LEU A 418 29.70 -8.15 -10.88
C LEU A 418 31.21 -8.42 -10.79
N ASP A 419 31.98 -7.40 -10.41
CA ASP A 419 33.44 -7.48 -10.22
C ASP A 419 33.87 -8.02 -8.84
N THR A 420 33.01 -8.78 -8.17
CA THR A 420 33.27 -9.32 -6.83
C THR A 420 32.99 -10.81 -6.76
N ASP A 421 33.65 -11.51 -5.84
CA ASP A 421 33.36 -12.91 -5.52
C ASP A 421 32.01 -13.02 -4.77
N LEU A 422 31.09 -13.81 -5.32
CA LEU A 422 29.75 -14.09 -4.78
C LEU A 422 29.65 -15.43 -4.02
N SER A 423 30.78 -16.08 -3.73
CA SER A 423 30.88 -17.24 -2.84
C SER A 423 30.28 -16.94 -1.45
N ASN A 424 29.91 -17.99 -0.71
CA ASN A 424 29.30 -17.82 0.60
C ASN A 424 30.25 -17.17 1.61
N GLU A 425 31.54 -17.47 1.47
CA GLU A 425 32.62 -17.01 2.32
C GLU A 425 32.92 -15.53 2.04
N ALA A 426 33.01 -15.14 0.77
CA ALA A 426 33.31 -13.77 0.39
C ALA A 426 32.10 -12.83 0.52
N PHE A 427 30.88 -13.30 0.23
CA PHE A 427 29.65 -12.53 0.26
C PHE A 427 28.56 -13.26 1.07
N PRO A 428 28.65 -13.27 2.41
CA PRO A 428 27.72 -13.99 3.26
C PRO A 428 26.30 -13.39 3.18
N PHE A 429 25.29 -14.20 3.50
CA PHE A 429 23.91 -13.73 3.60
C PHE A 429 23.79 -12.57 4.62
N SER A 430 22.87 -11.64 4.37
CA SER A 430 22.66 -10.46 5.23
C SER A 430 23.86 -9.50 5.25
N SER A 431 24.54 -9.37 4.11
CA SER A 431 25.61 -8.39 3.89
C SER A 431 25.38 -7.60 2.61
N HIS A 432 26.09 -6.47 2.48
CA HIS A 432 26.11 -5.65 1.29
C HIS A 432 27.52 -5.19 0.96
N LYS A 433 27.74 -4.83 -0.31
CA LYS A 433 28.98 -4.23 -0.81
C LYS A 433 28.64 -3.22 -1.91
N VAL A 434 29.46 -2.18 -2.04
CA VAL A 434 29.49 -1.38 -3.27
C VAL A 434 30.49 -2.02 -4.21
N VAL A 435 30.04 -2.37 -5.41
CA VAL A 435 30.77 -3.15 -6.43
C VAL A 435 30.51 -2.54 -7.81
N LYS A 436 31.23 -2.98 -8.83
CA LYS A 436 30.91 -2.63 -10.22
C LYS A 436 30.01 -3.67 -10.85
N ALA A 437 28.98 -3.20 -11.53
CA ALA A 437 28.13 -3.98 -12.44
C ALA A 437 28.16 -3.29 -13.80
N ALA A 438 28.56 -4.01 -14.85
CA ALA A 438 28.65 -3.45 -16.21
C ALA A 438 29.43 -2.12 -16.29
N GLY A 439 30.49 -1.97 -15.49
CA GLY A 439 31.31 -0.75 -15.42
C GLY A 439 30.77 0.37 -14.52
N HIS A 440 29.59 0.21 -13.92
CA HIS A 440 28.96 1.20 -13.04
C HIS A 440 28.96 0.76 -11.58
N GLN A 441 29.13 1.70 -10.64
CA GLN A 441 29.02 1.41 -9.21
C GLN A 441 27.56 1.09 -8.86
N VAL A 442 27.35 -0.01 -8.13
CA VAL A 442 26.06 -0.44 -7.59
C VAL A 442 26.25 -0.92 -6.16
N ARG A 443 25.21 -0.85 -5.33
CA ARG A 443 25.20 -1.55 -4.04
C ARG A 443 24.50 -2.90 -4.24
N ALA A 444 25.27 -3.97 -4.12
CA ALA A 444 24.74 -5.33 -4.08
C ALA A 444 24.44 -5.70 -2.63
N MET A 445 23.27 -6.28 -2.36
CA MET A 445 22.88 -6.80 -1.05
C MET A 445 22.43 -8.24 -1.17
N ARG A 446 22.98 -9.14 -0.34
CA ARG A 446 22.60 -10.55 -0.36
C ARG A 446 21.44 -10.80 0.60
N LEU A 447 20.24 -10.66 0.07
CA LEU A 447 18.97 -10.83 0.76
C LEU A 447 17.93 -11.44 -0.18
N SER A 448 16.83 -11.93 0.39
CA SER A 448 15.71 -12.44 -0.40
C SER A 448 14.40 -12.30 0.37
N PHE A 449 13.40 -11.69 -0.28
CA PHE A 449 12.02 -11.69 0.19
C PHE A 449 11.18 -12.83 -0.43
N VAL A 450 11.69 -13.45 -1.50
CA VAL A 450 11.07 -14.64 -2.13
C VAL A 450 11.63 -15.95 -1.57
N GLY A 451 12.64 -15.86 -0.69
CA GLY A 451 13.29 -16.95 0.01
C GLY A 451 14.15 -17.86 -0.87
N GLU A 452 14.69 -17.30 -1.95
CA GLU A 452 15.64 -17.96 -2.84
C GLU A 452 17.06 -17.40 -2.64
N LEU A 453 18.07 -18.06 -3.23
CA LEU A 453 19.38 -17.45 -3.39
C LEU A 453 19.27 -16.22 -4.29
N GLY A 454 19.84 -15.08 -3.89
CA GLY A 454 19.83 -13.90 -4.74
C GLY A 454 20.44 -12.67 -4.09
N TRP A 455 20.45 -11.60 -4.88
CA TRP A 455 20.91 -10.28 -4.49
C TRP A 455 19.95 -9.20 -4.98
N GLU A 456 19.81 -8.15 -4.19
CA GLU A 456 19.25 -6.87 -4.60
C GLU A 456 20.39 -5.97 -5.09
N LEU A 457 20.22 -5.36 -6.26
CA LEU A 457 21.11 -4.35 -6.79
C LEU A 457 20.42 -3.00 -6.70
N HIS A 458 20.97 -2.10 -5.89
CA HIS A 458 20.56 -0.70 -5.82
C HIS A 458 21.48 0.10 -6.72
N ILE A 459 20.89 0.75 -7.72
CA ILE A 459 21.60 1.24 -8.90
C ILE A 459 21.29 2.73 -9.07
N PRO A 460 22.30 3.62 -9.16
CA PRO A 460 22.06 5.01 -9.55
C PRO A 460 21.26 5.10 -10.84
N ARG A 461 20.32 6.05 -10.93
CA ARG A 461 19.37 6.19 -12.05
C ARG A 461 20.02 6.06 -13.43
N ASP A 462 21.12 6.75 -13.67
CA ASP A 462 21.81 6.76 -14.97
C ASP A 462 22.46 5.42 -15.35
N ALA A 463 22.73 4.56 -14.36
CA ALA A 463 23.33 3.24 -14.55
C ALA A 463 22.29 2.10 -14.65
N CYS A 464 21.01 2.39 -14.44
CA CYS A 464 19.96 1.36 -14.33
C CYS A 464 19.84 0.50 -15.60
N LEU A 465 19.60 1.12 -16.76
CA LEU A 465 19.42 0.37 -18.01
C LEU A 465 20.67 -0.41 -18.44
N PRO A 466 21.91 0.15 -18.40
CA PRO A 466 23.12 -0.63 -18.67
C PRO A 466 23.26 -1.87 -17.79
N VAL A 467 23.03 -1.73 -16.47
CA VAL A 467 23.14 -2.85 -15.52
C VAL A 467 22.05 -3.88 -15.75
N TYR A 468 20.79 -3.46 -15.93
CA TYR A 468 19.67 -4.34 -16.24
C TYR A 468 19.93 -5.15 -17.52
N ASN A 469 20.34 -4.50 -18.60
CA ASN A 469 20.65 -5.16 -19.87
C ASN A 469 21.78 -6.19 -19.72
N ALA A 470 22.82 -5.87 -18.94
CA ALA A 470 23.90 -6.82 -18.66
C ALA A 470 23.43 -8.06 -17.88
N VAL A 471 22.58 -7.87 -16.87
CA VAL A 471 21.96 -8.96 -16.11
C VAL A 471 21.10 -9.85 -17.01
N MET A 472 20.22 -9.25 -17.81
CA MET A 472 19.35 -10.00 -18.72
C MET A 472 20.15 -10.74 -19.79
N ALA A 473 21.20 -10.13 -20.33
CA ALA A 473 22.08 -10.77 -21.31
C ALA A 473 22.84 -11.97 -20.72
N ALA A 474 23.44 -11.82 -19.53
CA ALA A 474 24.13 -12.91 -18.84
C ALA A 474 23.17 -14.06 -18.46
N GLY A 475 21.94 -13.70 -18.05
CA GLY A 475 20.92 -14.66 -17.65
C GLY A 475 20.21 -15.37 -18.80
N ALA A 476 20.35 -14.91 -20.05
CA ALA A 476 19.63 -15.47 -21.20
C ALA A 476 19.84 -16.98 -21.36
N LYS A 477 21.08 -17.46 -21.17
CA LYS A 477 21.43 -18.90 -21.23
C LYS A 477 20.85 -19.73 -20.07
N HIS A 478 20.38 -19.07 -19.01
CA HIS A 478 19.74 -19.66 -17.85
C HIS A 478 18.21 -19.51 -17.87
N GLY A 479 17.64 -18.96 -18.95
CA GLY A 479 16.20 -18.71 -19.06
C GLY A 479 15.69 -17.63 -18.12
N ILE A 480 16.50 -16.61 -17.82
CA ILE A 480 16.10 -15.49 -16.98
C ILE A 480 14.83 -14.80 -17.54
N ILE A 481 13.94 -14.43 -16.64
CA ILE A 481 12.73 -13.66 -16.97
C ILE A 481 12.60 -12.46 -16.03
N ASN A 482 11.83 -11.46 -16.44
CA ASN A 482 11.24 -10.54 -15.46
C ASN A 482 10.07 -11.22 -14.76
N SER A 483 9.84 -10.84 -13.51
CA SER A 483 8.69 -11.27 -12.74
C SER A 483 8.14 -10.10 -11.91
N GLY A 484 6.83 -10.07 -11.77
CA GLY A 484 6.10 -8.99 -11.11
C GLY A 484 5.86 -9.23 -9.62
N TYR A 485 5.28 -8.23 -8.97
CA TYR A 485 5.04 -8.26 -7.53
C TYR A 485 4.02 -9.33 -7.11
N ARG A 486 3.11 -9.77 -7.99
CA ARG A 486 2.18 -10.87 -7.65
C ARG A 486 2.90 -12.20 -7.48
N ALA A 487 3.99 -12.42 -8.21
CA ALA A 487 4.84 -13.58 -7.96
C ALA A 487 5.63 -13.42 -6.65
N ILE A 488 6.05 -12.20 -6.30
CA ILE A 488 6.64 -11.93 -4.98
C ILE A 488 5.65 -12.26 -3.86
N ASP A 489 4.39 -11.86 -4.00
CA ASP A 489 3.36 -12.11 -2.99
C ASP A 489 3.18 -13.61 -2.75
N SER A 490 3.08 -14.41 -3.81
CA SER A 490 3.03 -15.87 -3.74
C SER A 490 4.31 -16.50 -3.14
N LEU A 491 5.50 -16.10 -3.63
CA LEU A 491 6.76 -16.70 -3.19
C LEU A 491 7.11 -16.38 -1.73
N SER A 492 6.76 -15.16 -1.27
CA SER A 492 7.02 -14.70 0.09
C SER A 492 6.06 -15.32 1.11
N ILE A 493 4.80 -15.58 0.74
CA ILE A 493 3.84 -16.24 1.63
C ILE A 493 4.27 -17.68 1.94
N GLU A 494 4.85 -18.40 0.98
CA GLU A 494 5.39 -19.76 1.19
C GLU A 494 6.55 -19.79 2.20
N LYS A 495 7.24 -18.65 2.40
CA LYS A 495 8.36 -18.50 3.32
C LYS A 495 7.93 -17.97 4.69
N GLY A 496 6.65 -17.59 4.82
CA GLY A 496 6.09 -16.98 6.02
C GLY A 496 6.68 -15.62 6.35
N TYR A 497 7.24 -14.93 5.35
CA TYR A 497 7.71 -13.56 5.52
C TYR A 497 6.52 -12.62 5.66
N ARG A 498 6.66 -11.68 6.58
CA ARG A 498 5.60 -10.73 6.89
C ARG A 498 5.64 -9.58 5.90
N HIS A 499 4.47 -9.10 5.53
CA HIS A 499 4.32 -7.89 4.76
C HIS A 499 3.62 -6.84 5.63
N TRP A 500 4.30 -5.72 5.88
CA TRP A 500 3.67 -4.58 6.55
C TRP A 500 2.44 -4.09 5.77
N HIS A 501 1.41 -3.70 6.50
CA HIS A 501 0.06 -3.38 6.04
C HIS A 501 -0.81 -4.54 5.54
N ALA A 502 -0.33 -5.78 5.67
CA ALA A 502 -1.15 -6.99 5.53
C ALA A 502 -1.00 -7.87 6.78
N ASP A 503 0.11 -8.61 6.87
CA ASP A 503 0.44 -9.48 8.01
C ASP A 503 0.71 -8.69 9.30
N LEU A 504 1.26 -7.49 9.16
CA LEU A 504 1.61 -6.59 10.27
C LEU A 504 0.89 -5.26 10.11
N ARG A 505 0.43 -4.71 11.22
CA ARG A 505 -0.17 -3.38 11.29
C ARG A 505 0.34 -2.63 12.52
N PRO A 506 0.12 -1.30 12.62
CA PRO A 506 0.53 -0.50 13.78
C PRO A 506 -0.05 -0.95 15.14
N ASP A 507 -1.09 -1.79 15.12
CA ASP A 507 -1.70 -2.38 16.31
C ASP A 507 -1.24 -3.82 16.61
N ASP A 508 -0.34 -4.40 15.80
CA ASP A 508 0.22 -5.74 15.99
C ASP A 508 1.66 -5.66 16.54
N THR A 509 1.98 -6.45 17.57
CA THR A 509 3.35 -6.45 18.12
C THR A 509 4.25 -7.49 17.44
N PRO A 510 5.58 -7.30 17.41
CA PRO A 510 6.51 -8.31 16.91
C PRO A 510 6.37 -9.66 17.61
N LEU A 511 5.99 -9.69 18.90
CA LEU A 511 5.80 -10.95 19.62
C LEU A 511 4.59 -11.73 19.09
N GLU A 512 3.46 -11.06 18.90
CA GLU A 512 2.23 -11.67 18.36
C GLU A 512 2.44 -12.13 16.90
N ALA A 513 3.24 -11.38 16.13
CA ALA A 513 3.52 -11.67 14.73
C ALA A 513 4.62 -12.73 14.48
N GLY A 514 5.20 -13.31 15.55
CA GLY A 514 6.29 -14.29 15.43
C GLY A 514 7.64 -13.68 15.00
N LEU A 515 7.82 -12.37 15.18
CA LEU A 515 9.03 -11.60 14.87
C LEU A 515 9.88 -11.29 16.11
N ALA A 516 9.66 -11.95 17.24
CA ALA A 516 10.44 -11.75 18.46
C ALA A 516 11.96 -11.87 18.27
N PHE A 517 12.41 -12.62 17.25
CA PHE A 517 13.83 -12.78 16.91
C PHE A 517 14.48 -11.48 16.40
N THR A 518 13.70 -10.51 15.93
CA THR A 518 14.18 -9.18 15.52
C THR A 518 14.28 -8.20 16.67
N CYS A 519 13.95 -8.60 17.91
CA CYS A 519 13.96 -7.72 19.07
C CYS A 519 15.15 -8.01 19.99
N LYS A 520 16.00 -7.00 20.25
CA LYS A 520 17.20 -7.06 21.11
C LYS A 520 16.89 -7.08 22.61
N LEU A 521 15.81 -7.76 23.00
CA LEU A 521 15.31 -7.91 24.38
C LEU A 521 16.32 -8.60 25.32
N LYS A 522 17.28 -9.36 24.78
CA LYS A 522 18.35 -10.00 25.56
C LYS A 522 19.52 -9.07 25.89
N SER A 523 19.55 -7.85 25.33
CA SER A 523 20.58 -6.84 25.59
C SER A 523 20.01 -5.69 26.42
N SER A 524 20.84 -4.78 26.91
CA SER A 524 20.41 -3.53 27.56
C SER A 524 20.20 -2.37 26.59
N ILE A 525 20.35 -2.57 25.27
CA ILE A 525 20.21 -1.51 24.28
C ILE A 525 18.73 -1.07 24.22
N PRO A 526 18.41 0.21 24.51
CA PRO A 526 17.04 0.69 24.51
C PRO A 526 16.50 0.79 23.09
N PHE A 527 15.19 0.61 22.92
CA PHE A 527 14.47 0.89 21.68
C PHE A 527 13.03 1.29 22.01
N GLN A 528 12.39 2.04 21.10
CA GLN A 528 11.02 2.49 21.29
C GLN A 528 10.05 1.31 21.42
N GLY A 529 9.18 1.34 22.44
CA GLY A 529 8.20 0.28 22.68
C GLY A 529 8.75 -0.95 23.42
N ARG A 530 10.03 -0.96 23.80
CA ARG A 530 10.68 -2.07 24.52
C ARG A 530 9.93 -2.50 25.79
N GLU A 531 9.63 -1.56 26.68
CA GLU A 531 8.97 -1.84 27.96
C GLU A 531 7.60 -2.52 27.75
N THR A 532 6.88 -2.13 26.70
CA THR A 532 5.60 -2.77 26.35
C THR A 532 5.80 -4.23 25.91
N LEU A 533 6.86 -4.52 25.14
CA LEU A 533 7.16 -5.90 24.73
C LEU A 533 7.66 -6.75 25.90
N GLU A 534 8.46 -6.20 26.81
CA GLU A 534 8.92 -6.91 28.02
C GLU A 534 7.72 -7.28 28.89
N LYS A 535 6.82 -6.32 29.15
CA LYS A 535 5.57 -6.57 29.86
C LYS A 535 4.67 -7.60 29.15
N GLN A 536 4.49 -7.48 27.84
CA GLN A 536 3.70 -8.45 27.07
C GLN A 536 4.29 -9.86 27.13
N LYS A 537 5.62 -9.99 27.16
CA LYS A 537 6.30 -11.28 27.31
C LYS A 537 6.09 -11.89 28.70
N GLU A 538 6.08 -11.07 29.75
CA GLU A 538 5.80 -11.50 31.12
C GLU A 538 4.33 -11.92 31.32
N GLU A 539 3.39 -11.16 30.77
CA GLU A 539 1.95 -11.43 30.86
C GLU A 539 1.49 -12.59 29.96
N GLY A 540 2.26 -12.89 28.91
CA GLY A 540 1.91 -13.86 27.88
C GLY A 540 1.05 -13.25 26.75
N LEU A 541 1.12 -13.88 25.57
CA LEU A 541 0.39 -13.43 24.39
C LEU A 541 -1.12 -13.71 24.54
N LYS A 542 -1.97 -12.84 23.97
CA LYS A 542 -3.43 -13.06 23.91
C LYS A 542 -3.90 -13.48 22.51
N ARG A 543 -3.06 -13.24 21.51
CA ARG A 543 -3.25 -13.67 20.13
C ARG A 543 -1.89 -13.92 19.48
N ARG A 544 -1.90 -14.70 18.39
CA ARG A 544 -0.69 -14.97 17.61
C ARG A 544 -1.05 -15.18 16.15
N ILE A 545 -0.18 -14.75 15.24
CA ILE A 545 -0.31 -15.08 13.83
C ILE A 545 0.05 -16.55 13.59
N VAL A 546 -0.76 -17.23 12.79
CA VAL A 546 -0.57 -18.63 12.42
C VAL A 546 -0.70 -18.79 10.90
N CYS A 547 -0.11 -19.86 10.38
CA CYS A 547 -0.18 -20.24 8.98
C CYS A 547 -1.25 -21.32 8.80
N PHE A 548 -2.08 -21.18 7.77
CA PHE A 548 -3.03 -22.17 7.30
C PHE A 548 -2.67 -22.57 5.88
N THR A 549 -2.78 -23.85 5.58
CA THR A 549 -2.88 -24.34 4.20
C THR A 549 -4.27 -24.88 3.99
N ILE A 550 -4.91 -24.51 2.88
CA ILE A 550 -6.24 -24.98 2.53
C ILE A 550 -6.09 -26.16 1.57
N ASP A 551 -6.84 -27.24 1.82
CA ASP A 551 -6.80 -28.45 1.00
C ASP A 551 -7.56 -28.27 -0.32
N GLU A 552 -8.65 -27.50 -0.29
CA GLU A 552 -9.37 -27.12 -1.50
C GLU A 552 -8.60 -26.03 -2.26
N LYS A 553 -8.57 -26.16 -3.58
CA LYS A 553 -8.02 -25.14 -4.47
C LYS A 553 -9.04 -24.02 -4.64
N VAL A 554 -9.07 -23.11 -3.66
CA VAL A 554 -9.97 -21.95 -3.64
C VAL A 554 -9.16 -20.66 -3.51
N PRO A 555 -9.50 -19.60 -4.24
CA PRO A 555 -8.87 -18.30 -4.07
C PRO A 555 -9.30 -17.68 -2.73
N MET A 556 -8.35 -17.02 -2.09
CA MET A 556 -8.54 -16.29 -0.84
C MET A 556 -7.70 -15.01 -0.90
N PHE A 557 -8.18 -13.95 -0.25
CA PHE A 557 -7.66 -12.59 -0.42
C PHE A 557 -7.30 -11.91 0.91
N GLY A 558 -7.79 -12.43 2.03
CA GLY A 558 -7.67 -11.82 3.35
C GLY A 558 -9.03 -11.32 3.87
N LEU A 559 -9.12 -11.12 5.19
CA LEU A 559 -10.32 -10.79 5.95
C LEU A 559 -11.37 -11.91 6.05
N GLU A 560 -11.14 -13.08 5.46
CA GLU A 560 -12.00 -14.24 5.70
C GLU A 560 -11.95 -14.67 7.16
N ALA A 561 -13.10 -15.01 7.74
CA ALA A 561 -13.21 -15.37 9.14
C ALA A 561 -12.62 -16.76 9.41
N ILE A 562 -11.86 -16.89 10.50
CA ILE A 562 -11.31 -18.15 10.98
C ILE A 562 -12.24 -18.68 12.08
N PHE A 563 -12.76 -19.88 11.89
CA PHE A 563 -13.62 -20.56 12.86
C PHE A 563 -12.92 -21.77 13.46
N ARG A 564 -13.14 -21.98 14.76
CA ARG A 564 -12.78 -23.22 15.45
C ARG A 564 -14.02 -23.76 16.14
N ASN A 565 -14.44 -24.98 15.79
CA ASN A 565 -15.63 -25.64 16.35
C ASN A 565 -16.89 -24.73 16.31
N GLY A 566 -17.09 -24.03 15.19
CA GLY A 566 -18.22 -23.11 15.00
C GLY A 566 -18.07 -21.74 15.68
N VAL A 567 -16.97 -21.46 16.39
CA VAL A 567 -16.73 -20.19 17.06
C VAL A 567 -15.72 -19.34 16.27
N PRO A 568 -16.00 -18.06 15.96
CA PRO A 568 -15.02 -17.16 15.35
C PRO A 568 -13.84 -16.91 16.29
N VAL A 569 -12.63 -17.24 15.84
CA VAL A 569 -11.38 -17.07 16.62
C VAL A 569 -10.43 -16.03 16.02
N GLY A 570 -10.75 -15.49 14.84
CA GLY A 570 -9.94 -14.49 14.16
C GLY A 570 -10.37 -14.32 12.71
N HIS A 571 -9.50 -13.72 11.92
CA HIS A 571 -9.64 -13.61 10.48
C HIS A 571 -8.26 -13.64 9.82
N LEU A 572 -8.22 -14.00 8.54
CA LEU A 572 -7.01 -13.96 7.74
C LEU A 572 -6.58 -12.50 7.53
N ARG A 573 -5.28 -12.26 7.64
CA ARG A 573 -4.62 -10.99 7.33
C ARG A 573 -4.23 -10.92 5.87
N ARG A 574 -3.68 -12.03 5.38
CA ARG A 574 -3.13 -12.17 4.05
C ARG A 574 -3.34 -13.60 3.59
N SER A 575 -3.71 -13.74 2.32
CA SER A 575 -3.85 -15.02 1.67
C SER A 575 -3.30 -14.93 0.26
N ASP A 576 -2.73 -16.01 -0.23
CA ASP A 576 -2.25 -16.13 -1.61
C ASP A 576 -2.13 -17.62 -1.99
N TYR A 577 -1.97 -17.91 -3.26
CA TYR A 577 -1.70 -19.25 -3.74
C TYR A 577 -0.20 -19.51 -3.78
N GLY A 578 0.28 -20.47 -2.99
CA GLY A 578 1.66 -20.94 -3.04
C GLY A 578 1.85 -21.90 -4.22
N PHE A 579 2.29 -21.37 -5.37
CA PHE A 579 2.39 -22.13 -6.62
C PHE A 579 3.39 -23.29 -6.57
N PHE A 580 4.42 -23.22 -5.74
CA PHE A 580 5.41 -24.29 -5.64
C PHE A 580 4.87 -25.48 -4.83
N ILE A 581 4.10 -25.19 -3.78
CA ILE A 581 3.47 -26.23 -2.94
C ILE A 581 2.05 -26.60 -3.39
N ASP A 582 1.53 -25.91 -4.41
CA ASP A 582 0.20 -26.06 -5.01
C ASP A 582 -0.96 -25.97 -4.00
N LYS A 583 -0.85 -25.04 -3.05
CA LYS A 583 -1.88 -24.82 -2.01
C LYS A 583 -2.20 -23.34 -1.82
N THR A 584 -3.46 -23.04 -1.48
CA THR A 584 -3.81 -21.74 -0.92
C THR A 584 -3.25 -21.64 0.49
N ILE A 585 -2.54 -20.55 0.79
CA ILE A 585 -1.93 -20.27 2.08
C ILE A 585 -2.60 -19.03 2.66
N GLY A 586 -2.93 -19.08 3.94
CA GLY A 586 -3.47 -17.94 4.69
C GLY A 586 -2.69 -17.70 5.97
N TYR A 587 -2.36 -16.45 6.27
CA TYR A 587 -1.87 -16.03 7.58
C TYR A 587 -2.92 -15.22 8.30
N GLY A 588 -3.19 -15.54 9.58
CA GLY A 588 -4.18 -14.82 10.38
C GLY A 588 -3.89 -14.85 11.86
N PHE A 589 -4.33 -13.82 12.59
CA PHE A 589 -4.23 -13.80 14.05
C PHE A 589 -5.38 -14.57 14.66
N ILE A 590 -5.05 -15.58 15.46
CA ILE A 590 -6.03 -16.31 16.27
C ILE A 590 -5.95 -15.86 17.72
N ARG A 591 -7.12 -15.80 18.38
CA ARG A 591 -7.26 -15.50 19.81
C ARG A 591 -8.23 -16.48 20.46
N ASN A 592 -8.09 -16.70 21.77
CA ASN A 592 -9.14 -17.39 22.53
C ASN A 592 -10.31 -16.42 22.79
N PRO A 593 -11.54 -16.74 22.35
CA PRO A 593 -12.70 -15.89 22.61
C PRO A 593 -12.98 -15.67 24.11
N ILE A 594 -12.55 -16.60 24.98
CA ILE A 594 -12.77 -16.57 26.44
C ILE A 594 -11.58 -15.90 27.18
N GLY A 595 -10.51 -15.53 26.47
CA GLY A 595 -9.30 -14.88 27.01
C GLY A 595 -8.11 -15.82 27.23
N GLY A 596 -6.89 -15.27 27.18
CA GLY A 596 -5.61 -15.99 27.29
C GLY A 596 -5.20 -16.74 26.02
N TRP A 597 -3.90 -16.97 25.80
CA TRP A 597 -3.43 -17.91 24.78
C TRP A 597 -3.26 -19.29 25.40
N THR A 598 -3.83 -20.30 24.77
CA THR A 598 -3.55 -21.71 25.08
C THR A 598 -2.97 -22.34 23.83
N GLU A 599 -1.84 -23.07 23.96
CA GLU A 599 -1.29 -23.93 22.89
C GLU A 599 -2.35 -24.87 22.30
N VAL A 600 -3.39 -25.16 23.10
CA VAL A 600 -4.59 -25.89 22.71
C VAL A 600 -5.27 -25.30 21.47
N LEU A 601 -5.10 -24.01 21.10
CA LEU A 601 -5.60 -23.41 19.85
C LEU A 601 -4.89 -23.88 18.58
N LEU A 602 -3.73 -24.54 18.70
CA LEU A 602 -2.91 -25.01 17.58
C LEU A 602 -3.09 -26.51 17.28
N CYS A 603 -3.76 -27.27 18.17
CA CYS A 603 -4.16 -28.64 17.86
C CYS A 603 -5.41 -28.60 16.98
N TRP A 604 -5.21 -28.70 15.67
CA TRP A 604 -6.23 -28.83 14.63
C TRP A 604 -6.37 -30.28 14.20
#